data_AF-A0A329ZKS0-F1
#
_entry.id   AF-A0A329ZKS0-F1
#
_cell.length_a   1.000
_cell.length_b   1.000
_cell.length_c   1.000
_cell.angle_alpha   90.00
_cell.angle_beta   90.00
_cell.angle_gamma   90.00
#
_symmetry.space_group_name_H-M   'P 1'
#
loop_
_entity.id
_entity.type
_entity.pdbx_description
1 polymer ?
#
loop_
_entity_poly.entity_id
_entity_poly.type
_entity_poly.pdbx_seq_one_letter_code
_entity_poly.pdbx_strand_id
1 'polypeptide(L)'
;METRDSKKPTRELYKYKIPTILLVCFLSIMHALEFGSMGQVSASIGNAGVALKNSAWAVYYNPALLGADRRSKIAYSFGAQFQETNILEVATLDFKTLANSSEILGNKLMGKDTKGLTKAVLNANINVGSLGSLGDIFTQMGIKNNNGTITDNDLKNWVKQDLGCQNCDNNNASVSEVVKNLQQDSDALNKFQQKLTTAADSVGNPLISSIIKNTDPKALVGLVAGVADGNTDPAKLTQEILKIAGESGIVLAKGADPDIDNIINAFNALNKTIQKNDLMLTSQNGIVFQIGGREPTKRIEVDNIGAITLRDPDNGRGAIAVGVFAQAFAGASANISKTHNRLIIGVGCDMKDSSSYDQCNFIEAKINADNITLSFIGTPNQQPPQQNQVGKDTFLNHSVLSPNAKHELNATALALIEIPVGYGHTFFTNVGDISAGLNFKFIRAFGYTFKEEINYAKSQITMPKIDDIISTQTFGVDLGILYTPIFAKRFNLGLVIKNLNTPVIKTNKNSIELNRQLRTGISYELSKSLTIALDYDLLPNDTLSTVNPQSQMLGGGILINLKYIDFRVGAMKDLEIADNGVILTGGFNLLGFLDIALQYGLGNVVKLYGFPVSSYMALKVGGQFSW
;
A
#
# COMPACT_ATOMS: atom_id res chain seq x y z
N MET A 1 27.14 93.47 3.24
CA MET A 1 26.09 92.79 2.46
C MET A 1 26.55 91.35 2.28
N GLU A 2 26.13 90.44 3.17
CA GLU A 2 24.83 89.70 3.15
C GLU A 2 24.92 88.50 2.19
N THR A 3 24.40 87.29 2.43
CA THR A 3 24.00 86.45 3.58
C THR A 3 23.51 85.15 2.94
N ARG A 4 23.82 83.97 3.52
CA ARG A 4 23.10 82.66 3.37
C ARG A 4 22.97 82.08 1.93
N ASP A 5 22.75 80.80 1.64
CA ASP A 5 22.31 79.64 2.41
C ASP A 5 22.71 78.30 1.73
N SER A 6 22.65 77.23 2.52
CA SER A 6 22.69 75.77 2.28
C SER A 6 22.88 75.15 0.86
N LYS A 7 23.75 74.13 0.77
CA LYS A 7 23.39 72.70 0.52
C LYS A 7 24.63 71.79 0.46
N LYS A 8 24.63 70.72 1.26
CA LYS A 8 25.56 69.57 1.17
C LYS A 8 25.28 68.75 -0.09
N PRO A 9 26.29 68.15 -0.76
CA PRO A 9 26.08 66.97 -1.57
C PRO A 9 26.47 65.70 -0.80
N THR A 10 25.53 64.77 -0.78
CA THR A 10 25.59 63.41 -0.24
C THR A 10 26.49 62.50 -1.08
N ARG A 11 27.21 61.60 -0.39
CA ARG A 11 28.03 60.51 -0.95
C ARG A 11 27.20 59.59 -1.84
N GLU A 12 27.69 59.33 -3.04
CA GLU A 12 27.16 58.28 -3.93
C GLU A 12 27.51 56.89 -3.38
N LEU A 13 26.47 56.08 -3.15
CA LEU A 13 26.55 54.64 -2.88
C LEU A 13 26.46 53.90 -4.22
N TYR A 14 27.53 53.18 -4.56
CA TYR A 14 27.54 52.20 -5.65
C TYR A 14 26.43 51.16 -5.44
N LYS A 15 25.37 51.23 -6.26
CA LYS A 15 24.34 50.20 -6.35
C LYS A 15 24.88 49.03 -7.17
N TYR A 16 25.33 47.97 -6.50
CA TYR A 16 25.42 46.65 -7.12
C TYR A 16 24.00 46.19 -7.46
N LYS A 17 23.66 46.22 -8.76
CA LYS A 17 22.52 45.48 -9.29
C LYS A 17 22.88 43.99 -9.21
N ILE A 18 22.40 43.31 -8.18
CA ILE A 18 22.38 41.85 -8.11
C ILE A 18 21.45 41.40 -9.24
N PRO A 19 21.93 40.72 -10.29
CA PRO A 19 21.04 40.16 -11.27
C PRO A 19 20.31 39.00 -10.60
N THR A 20 19.01 39.17 -10.45
CA THR A 20 18.05 38.15 -10.02
C THR A 20 17.92 37.10 -11.14
N ILE A 21 18.99 36.34 -11.38
CA ILE A 21 19.04 35.20 -12.31
C ILE A 21 19.95 34.14 -11.66
N LEU A 22 19.50 33.56 -10.54
CA LEU A 22 20.03 32.28 -10.03
C LEU A 22 19.07 31.64 -8.99
N LEU A 23 17.77 31.61 -9.26
CA LEU A 23 16.82 30.84 -8.43
C LEU A 23 15.64 30.30 -9.24
N VAL A 24 15.91 29.81 -10.44
CA VAL A 24 15.01 28.90 -11.17
C VAL A 24 15.90 27.85 -11.82
N CYS A 25 16.53 27.01 -10.99
CA CYS A 25 17.06 25.75 -11.51
C CYS A 25 15.87 24.83 -11.73
N PHE A 26 15.57 24.57 -13.01
CA PHE A 26 14.80 23.45 -13.54
C PHE A 26 14.42 22.39 -12.50
N LEU A 27 13.21 22.48 -11.95
CA LEU A 27 12.49 21.37 -11.35
C LEU A 27 12.08 20.42 -12.49
N SER A 28 13.03 19.65 -12.99
CA SER A 28 12.71 18.40 -13.65
C SER A 28 12.30 17.45 -12.53
N ILE A 29 11.08 16.93 -12.60
CA ILE A 29 10.54 16.01 -11.60
C ILE A 29 11.37 14.71 -11.69
N MET A 30 12.42 14.61 -10.87
CA MET A 30 13.32 13.47 -10.78
C MET A 30 13.26 12.94 -9.35
N HIS A 31 12.79 11.72 -9.20
CA HIS A 31 12.43 11.09 -7.94
C HIS A 31 13.60 10.22 -7.47
N ALA A 32 14.04 10.29 -6.21
CA ALA A 32 15.29 9.65 -5.74
C ALA A 32 15.13 8.38 -4.91
N LEU A 33 15.99 7.36 -5.02
CA LEU A 33 15.84 6.15 -4.18
C LEU A 33 15.55 6.50 -2.69
N GLU A 34 14.63 5.79 -2.02
CA GLU A 34 14.14 6.14 -0.68
C GLU A 34 15.23 6.61 0.30
N PHE A 35 14.98 7.72 0.99
CA PHE A 35 15.90 8.26 1.97
C PHE A 35 15.85 7.40 3.24
N GLY A 36 16.70 6.38 3.29
CA GLY A 36 16.76 5.49 4.44
C GLY A 36 17.34 6.16 5.70
N SER A 37 17.41 5.42 6.80
CA SER A 37 17.94 5.90 8.06
C SER A 37 19.30 5.29 8.38
N MET A 38 20.28 6.13 8.67
CA MET A 38 21.56 5.70 9.22
C MET A 38 21.67 6.10 10.68
N GLY A 39 22.21 5.23 11.53
CA GLY A 39 22.30 5.47 12.95
C GLY A 39 20.98 5.31 13.69
N GLN A 40 21.11 5.03 14.98
CA GLN A 40 20.03 4.67 15.87
C GLN A 40 19.34 5.93 16.41
N VAL A 41 20.09 7.02 16.60
CA VAL A 41 19.55 8.30 17.09
C VAL A 41 18.43 8.79 16.19
N SER A 42 18.73 9.02 14.91
CA SER A 42 17.75 9.46 13.92
C SER A 42 16.64 8.43 13.72
N ALA A 43 16.97 7.14 13.65
CA ALA A 43 15.96 6.09 13.52
C ALA A 43 14.96 6.05 14.69
N SER A 44 15.33 6.52 15.88
CA SER A 44 14.45 6.53 17.06
C SER A 44 13.56 7.78 17.15
N ILE A 45 13.77 8.78 16.28
CA ILE A 45 13.07 10.08 16.31
C ILE A 45 12.42 10.41 14.96
N GLY A 46 11.81 9.42 14.32
CA GLY A 46 11.14 9.59 13.03
C GLY A 46 12.11 9.92 11.90
N ASN A 47 13.30 9.32 11.88
CA ASN A 47 14.34 9.54 10.87
C ASN A 47 14.83 11.00 10.75
N ALA A 48 14.57 11.85 11.75
CA ALA A 48 15.05 13.22 11.77
C ALA A 48 16.56 13.27 12.09
N GLY A 49 17.31 14.02 11.28
CA GLY A 49 18.77 14.10 11.39
C GLY A 49 19.41 15.26 10.64
N VAL A 50 18.70 15.94 9.73
CA VAL A 50 19.27 16.98 8.86
C VAL A 50 19.71 18.23 9.62
N ALA A 51 19.08 18.54 10.76
CA ALA A 51 19.43 19.67 11.61
C ALA A 51 20.06 19.29 12.97
N LEU A 52 20.33 18.00 13.20
CA LEU A 52 20.80 17.50 14.49
C LEU A 52 22.31 17.68 14.66
N LYS A 53 22.76 18.82 15.22
CA LYS A 53 24.19 19.16 15.41
C LYS A 53 25.02 18.02 16.02
N ASN A 54 24.51 17.36 17.05
CA ASN A 54 25.24 16.33 17.78
C ASN A 54 25.31 14.97 17.05
N SER A 55 24.78 14.84 15.84
CA SER A 55 24.81 13.60 15.06
C SER A 55 26.24 13.19 14.68
N ALA A 56 26.58 11.91 14.84
CA ALA A 56 27.80 11.32 14.26
C ALA A 56 27.66 11.00 12.76
N TRP A 57 26.44 11.07 12.23
CA TRP A 57 26.09 10.67 10.87
C TRP A 57 25.99 11.86 9.92
N ALA A 58 26.78 12.91 10.15
CA ALA A 58 26.79 14.12 9.35
C ALA A 58 27.06 13.84 7.85
N VAL A 59 28.04 12.97 7.56
CA VAL A 59 28.34 12.51 6.19
C VAL A 59 27.19 11.76 5.51
N TYR A 60 26.22 11.25 6.28
CA TYR A 60 25.02 10.64 5.74
C TYR A 60 23.84 11.62 5.67
N TYR A 61 23.53 12.38 6.73
CA TYR A 61 22.34 13.22 6.76
C TYR A 61 22.54 14.61 6.16
N ASN A 62 23.59 15.31 6.59
CA ASN A 62 23.85 16.68 6.18
C ASN A 62 25.33 17.03 6.48
N PRO A 63 26.20 17.17 5.46
CA PRO A 63 27.62 17.43 5.69
C PRO A 63 27.90 18.78 6.38
N ALA A 64 26.96 19.73 6.39
CA ALA A 64 27.12 20.97 7.16
C ALA A 64 27.21 20.73 8.68
N LEU A 65 26.64 19.62 9.18
CA LEU A 65 26.73 19.26 10.59
C LEU A 65 28.17 19.02 11.04
N LEU A 66 29.07 18.62 10.12
CA LEU A 66 30.51 18.52 10.38
C LEU A 66 31.10 19.86 10.84
N GLY A 67 30.69 20.96 10.21
CA GLY A 67 31.14 22.29 10.60
C GLY A 67 30.57 22.74 11.95
N ALA A 68 29.36 22.28 12.28
CA ALA A 68 28.61 22.72 13.45
C ALA A 68 29.03 21.99 14.75
N ASP A 69 29.46 20.73 14.67
CA ASP A 69 29.98 19.98 15.81
C ASP A 69 31.47 19.67 15.64
N ARG A 70 32.28 20.26 16.52
CA ARG A 70 33.74 20.19 16.47
C ARG A 70 34.34 18.98 17.17
N ARG A 71 33.54 18.10 17.76
CA ARG A 71 34.06 16.88 18.40
C ARG A 71 34.54 15.88 17.37
N SER A 72 35.50 15.06 17.77
CA SER A 72 35.84 13.86 17.00
C SER A 72 34.86 12.76 17.37
N LYS A 73 34.46 11.94 16.39
CA LYS A 73 33.43 10.93 16.60
C LYS A 73 33.75 9.64 15.88
N ILE A 74 33.35 8.52 16.47
CA ILE A 74 33.24 7.24 15.78
C ILE A 74 31.84 6.69 16.03
N ALA A 75 31.21 6.18 14.98
CA ALA A 75 29.88 5.59 15.07
C ALA A 75 29.78 4.36 14.18
N TYR A 76 28.95 3.43 14.59
CA TYR A 76 28.62 2.24 13.83
C TYR A 76 27.13 1.94 13.95
N SER A 77 26.53 1.43 12.89
CA SER A 77 25.11 1.09 12.86
C SER A 77 24.89 -0.07 11.93
N PHE A 78 24.06 -1.00 12.39
CA PHE A 78 23.63 -2.15 11.63
C PHE A 78 22.13 -2.30 11.77
N GLY A 79 21.44 -2.65 10.70
CA GLY A 79 20.02 -2.87 10.81
C GLY A 79 19.34 -3.33 9.54
N ALA A 80 18.09 -3.73 9.73
CA ALA A 80 17.21 -4.20 8.69
C ALA A 80 15.83 -3.56 8.86
N GLN A 81 15.16 -3.38 7.74
CA GLN A 81 13.83 -2.83 7.58
C GLN A 81 13.05 -3.75 6.67
N PHE A 82 11.80 -3.94 7.04
CA PHE A 82 10.78 -4.68 6.33
C PHE A 82 9.61 -3.73 6.08
N GLN A 83 9.15 -3.70 4.84
CA GLN A 83 7.96 -2.96 4.45
C GLN A 83 7.17 -3.79 3.44
N GLU A 84 5.84 -3.81 3.56
CA GLU A 84 4.97 -4.53 2.64
C GLU A 84 3.66 -3.79 2.41
N THR A 85 2.99 -4.13 1.32
CA THR A 85 1.64 -3.67 0.99
C THR A 85 0.79 -4.87 0.57
N ASN A 86 -0.22 -5.21 1.37
CA ASN A 86 -1.23 -6.25 1.11
C ASN A 86 -0.69 -7.67 0.82
N ILE A 87 0.59 -7.98 1.07
CA ILE A 87 1.16 -9.31 0.85
C ILE A 87 0.96 -10.17 2.09
N LEU A 88 1.12 -9.58 3.29
CA LEU A 88 0.94 -10.31 4.54
C LEU A 88 -0.50 -10.83 4.71
N GLU A 89 -1.51 -10.07 4.27
CA GLU A 89 -2.91 -10.50 4.30
C GLU A 89 -3.08 -11.82 3.53
N VAL A 90 -2.45 -11.95 2.36
CA VAL A 90 -2.51 -13.18 1.54
C VAL A 90 -1.78 -14.36 2.18
N ALA A 91 -0.68 -14.11 2.89
CA ALA A 91 0.05 -15.16 3.60
C ALA A 91 -0.76 -15.81 4.73
N THR A 92 -1.81 -15.14 5.23
CA THR A 92 -2.72 -15.69 6.24
C THR A 92 -3.89 -16.49 5.66
N LEU A 93 -4.04 -16.54 4.34
CA LEU A 93 -5.16 -17.23 3.72
C LEU A 93 -5.02 -18.73 3.82
N ASP A 94 -6.13 -19.39 4.14
CA ASP A 94 -6.24 -20.83 4.00
C ASP A 94 -6.49 -21.17 2.52
N PHE A 95 -5.40 -21.37 1.79
CA PHE A 95 -5.44 -21.77 0.38
C PHE A 95 -6.15 -23.11 0.14
N LYS A 96 -6.27 -23.98 1.15
CA LYS A 96 -7.05 -25.22 1.04
C LYS A 96 -8.55 -24.93 1.01
N THR A 97 -9.00 -24.03 1.90
CA THR A 97 -10.38 -23.54 1.89
C THR A 97 -10.70 -22.75 0.61
N LEU A 98 -9.76 -21.95 0.12
CA LEU A 98 -9.91 -21.24 -1.15
C LEU A 98 -9.96 -22.19 -2.36
N ALA A 99 -9.10 -23.21 -2.41
CA ALA A 99 -9.10 -24.22 -3.47
C ALA A 99 -10.43 -25.00 -3.50
N ASN A 100 -11.03 -25.23 -2.34
CA ASN A 100 -12.33 -25.88 -2.20
C ASN A 100 -13.50 -24.90 -2.25
N SER A 101 -13.28 -23.60 -2.47
CA SER A 101 -14.35 -22.58 -2.46
C SER A 101 -15.45 -22.89 -3.46
N SER A 102 -15.11 -23.42 -4.65
CA SER A 102 -16.11 -23.88 -5.63
C SER A 102 -16.95 -25.05 -5.11
N GLU A 103 -16.37 -25.96 -4.32
CA GLU A 103 -17.11 -27.08 -3.71
C GLU A 103 -17.90 -26.60 -2.49
N ILE A 104 -17.39 -25.66 -1.70
CA ILE A 104 -18.09 -25.08 -0.54
C ILE A 104 -19.28 -24.25 -1.01
N LEU A 105 -19.07 -23.35 -1.98
CA LEU A 105 -20.12 -22.61 -2.67
C LEU A 105 -21.06 -23.61 -3.36
N GLY A 106 -20.52 -24.63 -4.02
CA GLY A 106 -21.30 -25.71 -4.61
C GLY A 106 -22.10 -26.54 -3.58
N ASN A 107 -21.67 -26.71 -2.35
CA ASN A 107 -22.42 -27.47 -1.35
C ASN A 107 -23.43 -26.59 -0.64
N LYS A 108 -23.07 -25.34 -0.32
CA LYS A 108 -23.94 -24.37 0.38
C LYS A 108 -24.96 -23.71 -0.53
N LEU A 109 -24.54 -23.28 -1.72
CA LEU A 109 -25.43 -22.78 -2.75
C LEU A 109 -26.00 -23.95 -3.55
N MET A 110 -25.23 -25.00 -3.87
CA MET A 110 -25.68 -25.97 -4.89
C MET A 110 -26.09 -27.38 -4.39
N GLY A 111 -25.83 -27.73 -3.13
CA GLY A 111 -26.36 -28.91 -2.43
C GLY A 111 -25.94 -30.29 -2.95
N LYS A 112 -24.85 -30.87 -2.39
CA LYS A 112 -24.69 -32.34 -2.29
C LYS A 112 -25.46 -32.95 -1.12
N ASP A 113 -25.59 -32.20 -0.03
CA ASP A 113 -26.41 -32.57 1.13
C ASP A 113 -27.81 -31.97 1.03
N THR A 114 -28.78 -32.57 1.71
CA THR A 114 -30.24 -32.32 1.69
C THR A 114 -30.70 -30.91 2.08
N LYS A 115 -29.80 -29.92 2.11
CA LYS A 115 -30.04 -28.53 2.57
C LYS A 115 -29.48 -27.41 1.65
N GLY A 116 -28.95 -27.71 0.46
CA GLY A 116 -28.46 -26.69 -0.50
C GLY A 116 -29.49 -26.27 -1.56
N LEU A 117 -29.34 -25.07 -2.15
CA LEU A 117 -30.30 -24.42 -3.08
C LEU A 117 -30.55 -25.23 -4.37
N THR A 118 -29.56 -25.96 -4.91
CA THR A 118 -29.64 -26.50 -6.29
C THR A 118 -29.70 -28.02 -6.46
N LYS A 119 -30.11 -28.83 -5.46
CA LYS A 119 -30.61 -30.15 -5.88
C LYS A 119 -31.76 -29.96 -6.88
N ALA A 120 -32.51 -28.86 -6.77
CA ALA A 120 -33.53 -28.34 -7.68
C ALA A 120 -33.09 -27.84 -9.08
N VAL A 121 -31.83 -27.37 -9.26
CA VAL A 121 -31.48 -26.51 -10.40
C VAL A 121 -30.63 -27.19 -11.48
N LEU A 122 -30.04 -28.37 -11.22
CA LEU A 122 -29.11 -28.99 -12.19
C LEU A 122 -29.34 -30.48 -12.48
N ASN A 123 -30.40 -31.08 -11.95
CA ASN A 123 -30.84 -32.41 -12.38
C ASN A 123 -32.27 -32.33 -12.93
N ALA A 124 -32.43 -32.64 -14.21
CA ALA A 124 -33.64 -32.41 -15.02
C ALA A 124 -34.83 -33.35 -14.71
N ASN A 125 -35.05 -33.77 -13.45
CA ASN A 125 -36.21 -34.60 -13.05
C ASN A 125 -36.49 -34.46 -11.55
N ILE A 126 -37.30 -33.48 -11.14
CA ILE A 126 -37.48 -33.13 -9.72
C ILE A 126 -38.93 -32.72 -9.45
N ASN A 127 -39.54 -33.43 -8.50
CA ASN A 127 -40.84 -33.13 -7.91
C ASN A 127 -40.68 -31.99 -6.87
N VAL A 128 -41.72 -31.21 -6.55
CA VAL A 128 -41.63 -30.05 -5.62
C VAL A 128 -41.13 -30.48 -4.22
N GLY A 129 -41.44 -31.70 -3.78
CA GLY A 129 -40.90 -32.31 -2.55
C GLY A 129 -39.40 -32.69 -2.58
N SER A 130 -38.74 -32.54 -3.74
CA SER A 130 -37.30 -32.79 -3.93
C SER A 130 -36.47 -31.51 -4.16
N LEU A 131 -37.09 -30.32 -3.99
CA LEU A 131 -36.42 -29.01 -4.04
C LEU A 131 -35.66 -28.64 -2.75
N GLY A 132 -35.64 -29.53 -1.75
CA GLY A 132 -34.97 -29.30 -0.46
C GLY A 132 -35.52 -28.06 0.25
N SER A 133 -34.62 -27.25 0.83
CA SER A 133 -34.98 -26.06 1.60
C SER A 133 -35.77 -25.01 0.80
N LEU A 134 -35.63 -24.94 -0.52
CA LEU A 134 -36.47 -24.06 -1.36
C LEU A 134 -37.92 -24.53 -1.41
N GLY A 135 -38.16 -25.84 -1.50
CA GLY A 135 -39.51 -26.41 -1.43
C GLY A 135 -40.17 -26.14 -0.08
N ASP A 136 -39.40 -26.24 1.01
CA ASP A 136 -39.86 -25.88 2.36
C ASP A 136 -40.17 -24.39 2.48
N ILE A 137 -39.35 -23.51 1.89
CA ILE A 137 -39.59 -22.06 1.83
C ILE A 137 -40.91 -21.74 1.11
N PHE A 138 -41.14 -22.28 -0.10
CA PHE A 138 -42.40 -22.07 -0.82
C PHE A 138 -43.60 -22.65 -0.06
N THR A 139 -43.41 -23.76 0.65
CA THR A 139 -44.42 -24.37 1.54
C THR A 139 -44.77 -23.44 2.71
N GLN A 140 -43.78 -22.77 3.31
CA GLN A 140 -43.96 -21.77 4.38
C GLN A 140 -44.59 -20.47 3.88
N MET A 141 -44.40 -20.13 2.60
CA MET A 141 -45.06 -18.98 1.97
C MET A 141 -46.56 -19.17 1.76
N GLY A 142 -47.09 -20.37 2.01
CA GLY A 142 -48.52 -20.64 2.00
C GLY A 142 -49.12 -20.85 0.60
N ILE A 143 -48.28 -21.08 -0.42
CA ILE A 143 -48.74 -21.37 -1.78
C ILE A 143 -49.19 -22.86 -1.83
N LYS A 144 -50.42 -23.15 -1.40
CA LYS A 144 -50.93 -24.54 -1.30
C LYS A 144 -52.35 -24.73 -1.85
N ASN A 145 -52.55 -25.90 -2.46
CA ASN A 145 -53.81 -26.64 -2.49
C ASN A 145 -53.65 -27.91 -1.63
N ASN A 146 -54.77 -28.42 -1.08
CA ASN A 146 -54.92 -29.67 -0.31
C ASN A 146 -54.22 -30.93 -0.89
N ASN A 147 -53.84 -30.95 -2.17
CA ASN A 147 -53.16 -32.09 -2.82
C ASN A 147 -51.71 -31.81 -3.31
N GLY A 148 -51.10 -30.67 -2.95
CA GLY A 148 -49.69 -30.39 -3.25
C GLY A 148 -49.35 -29.94 -4.67
N THR A 149 -50.36 -29.66 -5.51
CA THR A 149 -50.20 -29.04 -6.85
C THR A 149 -50.64 -27.58 -6.79
N ILE A 150 -49.85 -26.66 -7.33
CA ILE A 150 -50.18 -25.22 -7.37
C ILE A 150 -50.89 -24.94 -8.70
N THR A 151 -52.10 -24.39 -8.65
CA THR A 151 -52.85 -23.99 -9.86
C THR A 151 -52.68 -22.49 -10.16
N ASP A 152 -52.94 -22.08 -11.40
CA ASP A 152 -52.98 -20.67 -11.80
C ASP A 152 -53.88 -19.81 -10.90
N ASN A 153 -54.99 -20.37 -10.42
CA ASN A 153 -55.93 -19.68 -9.54
C ASN A 153 -55.40 -19.54 -8.11
N ASP A 154 -54.66 -20.52 -7.62
CA ASP A 154 -54.00 -20.46 -6.31
C ASP A 154 -52.93 -19.36 -6.29
N LEU A 155 -52.16 -19.26 -7.38
CA LEU A 155 -51.16 -18.21 -7.55
C LEU A 155 -51.81 -16.82 -7.61
N LYS A 156 -52.87 -16.64 -8.41
CA LYS A 156 -53.60 -15.37 -8.52
C LYS A 156 -54.16 -14.93 -7.16
N ASN A 157 -54.79 -15.86 -6.44
CA ASN A 157 -55.33 -15.59 -5.12
C ASN A 157 -54.23 -15.22 -4.13
N TRP A 158 -53.11 -15.92 -4.15
CA TRP A 158 -51.97 -15.62 -3.29
C TRP A 158 -51.34 -14.27 -3.61
N VAL A 159 -51.06 -13.96 -4.88
CA VAL A 159 -50.51 -12.65 -5.29
C VAL A 159 -51.45 -11.50 -4.90
N LYS A 160 -52.76 -11.70 -5.01
CA LYS A 160 -53.76 -10.68 -4.65
C LYS A 160 -53.94 -10.53 -3.13
N GLN A 161 -54.14 -11.63 -2.41
CA GLN A 161 -54.51 -11.62 -1.00
C GLN A 161 -53.29 -11.50 -0.08
N ASP A 162 -52.20 -12.18 -0.41
CA ASP A 162 -51.00 -12.25 0.43
C ASP A 162 -49.95 -11.19 0.10
N LEU A 163 -49.84 -10.78 -1.16
CA LEU A 163 -48.92 -9.71 -1.57
C LEU A 163 -49.63 -8.36 -1.74
N GLY A 164 -50.95 -8.36 -1.91
CA GLY A 164 -51.76 -7.14 -2.02
C GLY A 164 -51.73 -6.48 -3.40
N CYS A 165 -51.25 -7.16 -4.44
CA CYS A 165 -51.16 -6.60 -5.79
C CYS A 165 -52.57 -6.44 -6.39
N GLN A 166 -53.06 -5.20 -6.45
CA GLN A 166 -54.42 -4.90 -6.90
C GLN A 166 -54.59 -5.05 -8.43
N ASN A 167 -53.52 -4.81 -9.19
CA ASN A 167 -53.54 -4.86 -10.66
C ASN A 167 -53.11 -6.24 -11.23
N CYS A 168 -52.86 -7.23 -10.36
CA CYS A 168 -52.42 -8.56 -10.77
C CYS A 168 -53.58 -9.50 -11.11
N ASP A 169 -54.84 -9.05 -11.03
CA ASP A 169 -56.03 -9.88 -11.24
C ASP A 169 -57.04 -9.20 -12.16
N ASN A 170 -56.98 -9.55 -13.44
CA ASN A 170 -58.09 -9.39 -14.37
C ASN A 170 -58.63 -10.81 -14.60
N ASN A 171 -59.95 -11.03 -14.61
CA ASN A 171 -60.60 -12.36 -14.61
C ASN A 171 -60.13 -13.39 -15.68
N ASN A 172 -59.27 -13.01 -16.64
CA ASN A 172 -58.65 -13.86 -17.67
C ASN A 172 -57.11 -13.72 -17.78
N ALA A 173 -56.42 -13.07 -16.85
CA ALA A 173 -54.98 -12.85 -16.95
C ALA A 173 -54.20 -14.17 -16.94
N SER A 174 -53.26 -14.35 -17.86
CA SER A 174 -52.33 -15.49 -17.83
C SER A 174 -51.33 -15.35 -16.67
N VAL A 175 -50.71 -16.44 -16.22
CA VAL A 175 -49.60 -16.41 -15.24
C VAL A 175 -48.51 -15.41 -15.65
N SER A 176 -48.19 -15.37 -16.95
CA SER A 176 -47.22 -14.41 -17.50
C SER A 176 -47.65 -12.95 -17.34
N GLU A 177 -48.95 -12.66 -17.36
CA GLU A 177 -49.51 -11.32 -17.20
C GLU A 177 -49.55 -10.92 -15.71
N VAL A 178 -49.86 -11.86 -14.82
CA VAL A 178 -49.74 -11.70 -13.36
C VAL A 178 -48.30 -11.35 -12.98
N VAL A 179 -47.31 -12.09 -13.50
CA VAL A 179 -45.88 -11.85 -13.28
C VAL A 179 -45.46 -10.47 -13.78
N LYS A 180 -45.92 -10.07 -14.98
CA LYS A 180 -45.64 -8.75 -15.56
C LYS A 180 -46.23 -7.60 -14.73
N ASN A 181 -47.45 -7.77 -14.23
CA ASN A 181 -48.11 -6.75 -13.40
C ASN A 181 -47.46 -6.68 -12.01
N LEU A 182 -47.05 -7.82 -11.44
CA LEU A 182 -46.30 -7.87 -10.19
C LEU A 182 -44.94 -7.18 -10.30
N GLN A 183 -44.22 -7.34 -11.42
CA GLN A 183 -42.96 -6.61 -11.70
C GLN A 183 -43.10 -5.08 -11.69
N GLN A 184 -44.32 -4.56 -11.87
CA GLN A 184 -44.63 -3.13 -11.90
C GLN A 184 -45.14 -2.59 -10.55
N ASP A 185 -45.45 -3.46 -9.59
CA ASP A 185 -45.98 -3.09 -8.27
C ASP A 185 -44.90 -3.21 -7.19
N SER A 186 -44.20 -2.11 -6.90
CA SER A 186 -43.09 -2.09 -5.95
C SER A 186 -43.47 -2.54 -4.53
N ASP A 187 -44.69 -2.26 -4.08
CA ASP A 187 -45.13 -2.60 -2.72
C ASP A 187 -45.40 -4.11 -2.60
N ALA A 188 -46.03 -4.69 -3.62
CA ALA A 188 -46.21 -6.13 -3.70
C ALA A 188 -44.87 -6.88 -3.83
N LEU A 189 -43.90 -6.33 -4.57
CA LEU A 189 -42.54 -6.89 -4.69
C LEU A 189 -41.78 -6.87 -3.37
N ASN A 190 -41.83 -5.76 -2.63
CA ASN A 190 -41.17 -5.67 -1.33
C ASN A 190 -41.79 -6.64 -0.32
N LYS A 191 -43.13 -6.76 -0.32
CA LYS A 191 -43.84 -7.76 0.50
C LYS A 191 -43.49 -9.19 0.09
N PHE A 192 -43.35 -9.45 -1.21
CA PHE A 192 -42.92 -10.76 -1.73
C PHE A 192 -41.54 -11.13 -1.22
N GLN A 193 -40.56 -10.23 -1.36
CA GLN A 193 -39.21 -10.40 -0.84
C GLN A 193 -39.23 -10.63 0.68
N GLN A 194 -40.02 -9.86 1.44
CA GLN A 194 -40.15 -10.00 2.90
C GLN A 194 -40.75 -11.35 3.32
N LYS A 195 -41.80 -11.82 2.62
CA LYS A 195 -42.40 -13.15 2.88
C LYS A 195 -41.43 -14.27 2.53
N LEU A 196 -40.73 -14.18 1.40
CA LEU A 196 -39.70 -15.13 0.99
C LEU A 196 -38.54 -15.19 2.00
N THR A 197 -38.13 -14.03 2.50
CA THR A 197 -37.12 -13.89 3.57
C THR A 197 -37.57 -14.53 4.88
N THR A 198 -38.78 -14.19 5.34
CA THR A 198 -39.36 -14.75 6.59
C THR A 198 -39.47 -16.28 6.51
N ALA A 199 -39.87 -16.79 5.35
CA ALA A 199 -39.93 -18.22 5.10
C ALA A 199 -38.53 -18.87 5.14
N ALA A 200 -37.51 -18.25 4.54
CA ALA A 200 -36.12 -18.73 4.63
C ALA A 200 -35.56 -18.73 6.06
N ASP A 201 -35.85 -17.69 6.84
CA ASP A 201 -35.49 -17.61 8.26
C ASP A 201 -36.18 -18.73 9.06
N SER A 202 -37.45 -19.01 8.78
CA SER A 202 -38.23 -20.05 9.46
C SER A 202 -37.75 -21.48 9.15
N VAL A 203 -37.17 -21.70 7.96
CA VAL A 203 -36.54 -22.97 7.56
C VAL A 203 -35.11 -23.10 8.13
N GLY A 204 -34.60 -22.06 8.79
CA GLY A 204 -33.29 -22.07 9.45
C GLY A 204 -32.12 -21.97 8.47
N ASN A 205 -32.30 -21.30 7.33
CA ASN A 205 -31.25 -21.09 6.34
C ASN A 205 -30.87 -19.59 6.22
N PRO A 206 -29.96 -19.09 7.07
CA PRO A 206 -29.58 -17.67 7.10
C PRO A 206 -28.84 -17.22 5.83
N LEU A 207 -28.15 -18.14 5.14
CA LEU A 207 -27.50 -17.85 3.87
C LEU A 207 -28.52 -17.54 2.77
N ILE A 208 -29.57 -18.35 2.64
CA ILE A 208 -30.65 -18.12 1.67
C ILE A 208 -31.40 -16.82 2.00
N SER A 209 -31.72 -16.59 3.27
CA SER A 209 -32.33 -15.35 3.75
C SER A 209 -31.49 -14.12 3.38
N SER A 210 -30.17 -14.19 3.59
CA SER A 210 -29.24 -13.13 3.22
C SER A 210 -29.20 -12.88 1.71
N ILE A 211 -29.17 -13.94 0.88
CA ILE A 211 -29.21 -13.81 -0.58
C ILE A 211 -30.52 -13.12 -1.02
N ILE A 212 -31.67 -13.56 -0.49
CA ILE A 212 -32.98 -12.98 -0.84
C ILE A 212 -33.04 -11.49 -0.48
N LYS A 213 -32.60 -11.11 0.72
CA LYS A 213 -32.56 -9.72 1.19
C LYS A 213 -31.74 -8.80 0.28
N ASN A 214 -30.67 -9.34 -0.31
CA ASN A 214 -29.74 -8.59 -1.15
C ASN A 214 -30.01 -8.73 -2.66
N THR A 215 -31.05 -9.47 -3.07
CA THR A 215 -31.45 -9.60 -4.48
C THR A 215 -32.50 -8.56 -4.82
N ASP A 216 -32.45 -7.97 -6.02
CA ASP A 216 -33.50 -7.06 -6.50
C ASP A 216 -34.87 -7.76 -6.45
N PRO A 217 -35.89 -7.19 -5.76
CA PRO A 217 -37.23 -7.74 -5.72
C PRO A 217 -37.81 -8.05 -7.10
N LYS A 218 -37.47 -7.28 -8.14
CA LYS A 218 -37.91 -7.50 -9.52
C LYS A 218 -37.34 -8.77 -10.13
N ALA A 219 -36.10 -9.11 -9.79
CA ALA A 219 -35.47 -10.34 -10.26
C ALA A 219 -36.15 -11.56 -9.60
N LEU A 220 -36.49 -11.46 -8.31
CA LEU A 220 -37.14 -12.54 -7.57
C LEU A 220 -38.51 -12.94 -8.15
N VAL A 221 -39.19 -12.07 -8.92
CA VAL A 221 -40.50 -12.38 -9.52
C VAL A 221 -40.44 -13.57 -10.46
N GLY A 222 -39.29 -13.84 -11.10
CA GLY A 222 -39.10 -15.03 -11.93
C GLY A 222 -39.40 -16.33 -11.18
N LEU A 223 -39.18 -16.36 -9.86
CA LEU A 223 -39.52 -17.50 -9.00
C LEU A 223 -41.04 -17.74 -8.94
N VAL A 224 -41.85 -16.70 -9.02
CA VAL A 224 -43.32 -16.79 -9.05
C VAL A 224 -43.78 -17.47 -10.34
N ALA A 225 -43.18 -17.11 -11.48
CA ALA A 225 -43.44 -17.77 -12.77
C ALA A 225 -43.04 -19.25 -12.76
N GLY A 226 -41.87 -19.57 -12.18
CA GLY A 226 -41.38 -20.96 -12.09
C GLY A 226 -42.21 -21.86 -11.17
N VAL A 227 -42.91 -21.30 -10.19
CA VAL A 227 -43.77 -22.04 -9.24
C VAL A 227 -45.20 -22.21 -9.77
N ALA A 228 -45.68 -21.27 -10.58
CA ALA A 228 -47.05 -21.20 -11.07
C ALA A 228 -47.44 -22.25 -12.11
N ASP A 229 -46.48 -22.76 -12.89
CA ASP A 229 -46.76 -23.57 -14.08
C ASP A 229 -47.27 -25.01 -13.78
N GLY A 230 -47.54 -25.37 -12.52
CA GLY A 230 -48.40 -26.50 -12.11
C GLY A 230 -48.02 -27.92 -12.58
N ASN A 231 -47.01 -28.07 -13.42
CA ASN A 231 -46.59 -29.31 -14.05
C ASN A 231 -45.06 -29.29 -14.14
N THR A 232 -44.44 -29.56 -12.99
CA THR A 232 -43.04 -29.96 -12.76
C THR A 232 -42.13 -29.93 -13.99
N ASP A 233 -41.76 -28.75 -14.48
CA ASP A 233 -40.53 -28.60 -15.25
C ASP A 233 -39.50 -27.86 -14.39
N PRO A 234 -38.73 -28.60 -13.57
CA PRO A 234 -37.59 -28.06 -12.84
C PRO A 234 -36.67 -27.22 -13.69
N ALA A 235 -36.56 -27.50 -15.00
CA ALA A 235 -35.70 -26.75 -15.90
C ALA A 235 -36.15 -25.29 -16.07
N LYS A 236 -37.45 -24.97 -15.93
CA LYS A 236 -37.93 -23.58 -15.99
C LYS A 236 -37.66 -22.79 -14.71
N LEU A 237 -37.90 -23.39 -13.53
CA LEU A 237 -37.54 -22.75 -12.26
C LEU A 237 -36.02 -22.55 -12.14
N THR A 238 -35.27 -23.53 -12.61
CA THR A 238 -33.82 -23.46 -12.82
C THR A 238 -33.42 -22.27 -13.69
N GLN A 239 -34.08 -22.10 -14.84
CA GLN A 239 -33.83 -21.00 -15.76
C GLN A 239 -34.05 -19.64 -15.11
N GLU A 240 -35.13 -19.48 -14.35
CA GLU A 240 -35.41 -18.22 -13.64
C GLU A 240 -34.40 -17.95 -12.51
N ILE A 241 -33.95 -18.98 -11.78
CA ILE A 241 -32.88 -18.84 -10.78
C ILE A 241 -31.54 -18.45 -11.44
N LEU A 242 -31.19 -19.07 -12.57
CA LEU A 242 -30.00 -18.73 -13.34
C LEU A 242 -30.09 -17.32 -13.93
N LYS A 243 -31.28 -16.89 -14.35
CA LYS A 243 -31.55 -15.53 -14.83
C LYS A 243 -31.40 -14.51 -13.72
N ILE A 244 -31.92 -14.78 -12.52
CA ILE A 244 -31.71 -13.95 -11.32
C ILE A 244 -30.21 -13.81 -11.02
N ALA A 245 -29.48 -14.93 -11.03
CA ALA A 245 -28.04 -14.95 -10.81
C ALA A 245 -27.25 -14.24 -11.93
N GLY A 246 -27.76 -14.17 -13.16
CA GLY A 246 -27.18 -13.44 -14.28
C GLY A 246 -27.50 -11.93 -14.29
N GLU A 247 -28.74 -11.56 -13.98
CA GLU A 247 -29.24 -10.17 -14.05
C GLU A 247 -28.91 -9.36 -12.79
N SER A 248 -29.00 -9.97 -11.60
CA SER A 248 -28.78 -9.29 -10.32
C SER A 248 -27.53 -9.78 -9.58
N GLY A 249 -26.99 -10.94 -9.94
CA GLY A 249 -25.91 -11.58 -9.20
C GLY A 249 -26.38 -12.18 -7.87
N ILE A 250 -25.69 -13.21 -7.40
CA ILE A 250 -25.87 -13.78 -6.07
C ILE A 250 -24.98 -12.99 -5.12
N VAL A 251 -25.58 -12.21 -4.23
CA VAL A 251 -24.86 -11.45 -3.21
C VAL A 251 -24.68 -12.30 -1.96
N LEU A 252 -23.43 -12.67 -1.69
CA LEU A 252 -22.99 -13.32 -0.47
C LEU A 252 -22.51 -12.25 0.50
N ALA A 253 -23.28 -12.00 1.56
CA ALA A 253 -22.94 -11.01 2.57
C ALA A 253 -22.25 -11.65 3.79
N LYS A 254 -21.30 -10.92 4.37
CA LYS A 254 -20.59 -11.30 5.59
C LYS A 254 -21.56 -11.46 6.76
N GLY A 255 -21.29 -12.42 7.64
CA GLY A 255 -22.09 -12.76 8.82
C GLY A 255 -23.24 -13.73 8.55
N ALA A 256 -23.49 -14.11 7.29
CA ALA A 256 -24.53 -15.07 6.94
C ALA A 256 -24.13 -16.53 7.20
N ASP A 257 -22.85 -16.87 7.00
CA ASP A 257 -22.29 -18.21 7.21
C ASP A 257 -20.76 -18.15 7.41
N PRO A 258 -20.18 -18.90 8.36
CA PRO A 258 -18.75 -18.84 8.65
C PRO A 258 -17.82 -19.22 7.49
N ASP A 259 -18.19 -20.18 6.63
CA ASP A 259 -17.31 -20.53 5.51
C ASP A 259 -17.43 -19.50 4.38
N ILE A 260 -18.60 -18.86 4.24
CA ILE A 260 -18.78 -17.71 3.34
C ILE A 260 -17.95 -16.52 3.82
N ASP A 261 -17.90 -16.26 5.12
CA ASP A 261 -17.04 -15.20 5.69
C ASP A 261 -15.56 -15.45 5.37
N ASN A 262 -15.10 -16.69 5.49
CA ASN A 262 -13.73 -17.07 5.13
C ASN A 262 -13.46 -16.84 3.64
N ILE A 263 -14.40 -17.20 2.77
CA ILE A 263 -14.32 -16.96 1.32
C ILE A 263 -14.29 -15.45 1.03
N ILE A 264 -15.16 -14.66 1.67
CA ILE A 264 -15.23 -13.21 1.50
C ILE A 264 -13.92 -12.55 1.92
N ASN A 265 -13.39 -12.91 3.09
CA ASN A 265 -12.11 -12.38 3.58
C ASN A 265 -10.96 -12.76 2.63
N ALA A 266 -10.94 -14.00 2.11
CA ALA A 266 -9.90 -14.46 1.19
C ALA A 266 -9.91 -13.71 -0.15
N PHE A 267 -11.08 -13.56 -0.76
CA PHE A 267 -11.22 -12.80 -1.99
C PHE A 267 -10.95 -11.31 -1.79
N ASN A 268 -11.36 -10.72 -0.67
CA ASN A 268 -11.00 -9.34 -0.33
C ASN A 268 -9.50 -9.14 -0.22
N ALA A 269 -8.79 -10.02 0.50
CA ALA A 269 -7.34 -9.98 0.59
C ALA A 269 -6.70 -10.10 -0.80
N LEU A 270 -7.09 -11.10 -1.60
CA LEU A 270 -6.58 -11.28 -2.96
C LEU A 270 -6.85 -10.06 -3.87
N ASN A 271 -8.03 -9.48 -3.82
CA ASN A 271 -8.38 -8.33 -4.65
C ASN A 271 -7.53 -7.10 -4.28
N LYS A 272 -7.31 -6.84 -2.99
CA LYS A 272 -6.41 -5.78 -2.55
C LYS A 272 -4.98 -6.02 -3.04
N THR A 273 -4.46 -7.24 -2.88
CA THR A 273 -3.10 -7.61 -3.35
C THR A 273 -2.97 -7.49 -4.86
N ILE A 274 -3.97 -7.94 -5.62
CA ILE A 274 -4.04 -7.82 -7.08
C ILE A 274 -3.97 -6.35 -7.52
N GLN A 275 -4.71 -5.48 -6.84
CA GLN A 275 -4.72 -4.06 -7.16
C GLN A 275 -3.41 -3.37 -6.76
N LYS A 276 -2.87 -3.74 -5.60
CA LYS A 276 -1.68 -3.13 -5.03
C LYS A 276 -0.94 -4.12 -4.15
N ASN A 277 0.26 -4.50 -4.56
CA ASN A 277 1.15 -5.34 -3.76
C ASN A 277 2.60 -4.87 -3.88
N ASP A 278 3.32 -4.96 -2.77
CA ASP A 278 4.71 -4.57 -2.71
C ASP A 278 5.40 -5.21 -1.51
N LEU A 279 6.65 -5.62 -1.67
CA LEU A 279 7.53 -6.08 -0.61
C LEU A 279 8.87 -5.39 -0.76
N MET A 280 9.30 -4.68 0.27
CA MET A 280 10.61 -4.05 0.35
C MET A 280 11.37 -4.52 1.58
N LEU A 281 12.58 -5.01 1.33
CA LEU A 281 13.57 -5.35 2.34
C LEU A 281 14.75 -4.42 2.18
N THR A 282 15.12 -3.74 3.25
CA THR A 282 16.24 -2.79 3.24
C THR A 282 17.17 -3.10 4.40
N SER A 283 18.47 -3.13 4.15
CA SER A 283 19.49 -3.15 5.18
C SER A 283 20.46 -2.01 4.93
N GLN A 284 20.70 -1.21 5.96
CA GLN A 284 21.62 -0.08 5.89
C GLN A 284 22.55 -0.14 7.08
N ASN A 285 23.82 -0.35 6.76
CA ASN A 285 24.87 -0.53 7.73
C ASN A 285 25.98 0.47 7.45
N GLY A 286 26.63 0.95 8.49
CA GLY A 286 27.65 1.96 8.32
C GLY A 286 28.63 2.04 9.47
N ILE A 287 29.81 2.53 9.16
CA ILE A 287 30.81 2.99 10.12
C ILE A 287 31.24 4.38 9.69
N VAL A 288 31.35 5.31 10.64
CA VAL A 288 31.81 6.68 10.39
C VAL A 288 32.93 7.01 11.35
N PHE A 289 33.93 7.72 10.84
CA PHE A 289 34.97 8.35 11.61
C PHE A 289 35.03 9.85 11.26
N GLN A 290 34.95 10.70 12.28
CA GLN A 290 34.99 12.15 12.17
C GLN A 290 36.17 12.69 12.96
N ILE A 291 36.96 13.55 12.31
CA ILE A 291 37.98 14.37 12.94
C ILE A 291 37.42 15.78 13.10
N GLY A 292 37.33 16.22 14.36
CA GLY A 292 36.86 17.53 14.73
C GLY A 292 37.60 18.71 14.08
N GLY A 293 36.87 19.80 13.87
CA GLY A 293 37.44 21.09 13.46
C GLY A 293 38.16 21.80 14.61
N ARG A 294 39.04 22.75 14.29
CA ARG A 294 39.76 23.56 15.30
C ARG A 294 39.01 24.86 15.56
N GLU A 295 38.99 25.30 16.82
CA GLU A 295 38.42 26.60 17.17
C GLU A 295 39.13 27.77 16.47
N PRO A 296 38.38 28.84 16.14
CA PRO A 296 38.95 30.12 15.76
C PRO A 296 39.86 30.65 16.88
N THR A 297 41.08 31.03 16.56
CA THR A 297 41.99 31.66 17.52
C THR A 297 42.24 33.10 17.11
N LYS A 298 42.06 34.04 18.04
CA LYS A 298 42.60 35.41 17.89
C LYS A 298 44.07 35.38 18.28
N ARG A 299 44.97 35.70 17.35
CA ARG A 299 46.39 35.90 17.66
C ARG A 299 46.61 37.35 18.07
N ILE A 300 47.19 37.53 19.25
CA ILE A 300 47.71 38.82 19.71
C ILE A 300 49.21 38.78 19.45
N GLU A 301 49.67 39.54 18.47
CA GLU A 301 51.11 39.79 18.28
C GLU A 301 51.41 41.18 18.87
N VAL A 302 52.48 41.23 19.66
CA VAL A 302 53.02 42.47 20.22
C VAL A 302 54.32 42.70 19.48
N ASP A 303 54.37 43.75 18.67
CA ASP A 303 55.61 44.13 17.99
C ASP A 303 56.64 44.60 19.05
N ASN A 304 57.94 44.55 18.73
CA ASN A 304 59.06 44.98 19.61
C ASN A 304 59.01 46.45 20.07
N ILE A 305 57.93 47.18 19.73
CA ILE A 305 57.65 48.57 20.07
C ILE A 305 56.35 48.73 20.90
N GLY A 306 55.72 47.63 21.32
CA GLY A 306 54.52 47.65 22.16
C GLY A 306 53.20 47.94 21.43
N ALA A 307 53.20 47.94 20.08
CA ALA A 307 51.97 48.01 19.31
C ALA A 307 51.24 46.65 19.35
N ILE A 308 50.01 46.64 19.85
CA ILE A 308 49.12 45.47 19.83
C ILE A 308 48.39 45.46 18.49
N THR A 309 48.81 44.61 17.56
CA THR A 309 48.08 44.37 16.31
C THR A 309 47.15 43.17 16.47
N LEU A 310 45.85 43.44 16.55
CA LEU A 310 44.80 42.41 16.48
C LEU A 310 44.68 41.98 15.02
N ARG A 311 45.26 40.83 14.65
CA ARG A 311 45.04 40.25 13.32
C ARG A 311 43.63 39.67 13.23
N ASP A 312 43.04 39.69 12.02
CA ASP A 312 41.72 39.11 11.76
C ASP A 312 41.61 37.67 12.30
N PRO A 313 40.46 37.28 12.86
CA PRO A 313 40.26 35.93 13.41
C PRO A 313 40.53 34.87 12.34
N ASP A 314 41.46 33.95 12.62
CA ASP A 314 41.56 32.69 11.87
C ASP A 314 40.22 31.96 12.05
N ASN A 315 39.48 31.70 10.98
CA ASN A 315 38.17 31.02 11.02
C ASN A 315 38.27 29.57 11.52
N GLY A 316 39.48 29.09 11.83
CA GLY A 316 39.72 27.73 12.29
C GLY A 316 39.62 26.73 11.13
N ARG A 317 39.96 25.48 11.42
CA ARG A 317 39.85 24.39 10.44
C ARG A 317 38.46 23.78 10.54
N GLY A 318 37.80 23.54 9.41
CA GLY A 318 36.58 22.71 9.36
C GLY A 318 36.83 21.27 9.84
N ALA A 319 35.75 20.51 10.01
CA ALA A 319 35.83 19.09 10.34
C ALA A 319 35.83 18.24 9.07
N ILE A 320 36.48 17.09 9.15
CA ILE A 320 36.53 16.09 8.07
C ILE A 320 35.93 14.80 8.61
N ALA A 321 35.20 14.07 7.80
CA ALA A 321 34.74 12.74 8.14
C ALA A 321 34.82 11.79 6.95
N VAL A 322 34.99 10.50 7.25
CA VAL A 322 34.92 9.41 6.30
C VAL A 322 33.92 8.39 6.79
N GLY A 323 33.12 7.85 5.88
CA GLY A 323 32.20 6.76 6.15
C GLY A 323 32.48 5.56 5.27
N VAL A 324 32.01 4.38 5.69
CA VAL A 324 31.84 3.21 4.85
C VAL A 324 30.44 2.69 5.09
N PHE A 325 29.59 2.74 4.07
CA PHE A 325 28.18 2.34 4.15
C PHE A 325 27.94 1.12 3.26
N ALA A 326 27.52 0.02 3.87
CA ALA A 326 27.11 -1.19 3.18
C ALA A 326 25.58 -1.29 3.25
N GLN A 327 24.95 -1.15 2.10
CA GLN A 327 23.50 -1.09 1.96
C GLN A 327 23.02 -2.19 1.02
N ALA A 328 21.85 -2.74 1.31
CA ALA A 328 21.18 -3.72 0.46
C ALA A 328 19.69 -3.38 0.41
N PHE A 329 19.12 -3.38 -0.78
CA PHE A 329 17.73 -3.08 -1.05
C PHE A 329 17.20 -4.20 -1.94
N ALA A 330 16.07 -4.79 -1.58
CA ALA A 330 15.37 -5.76 -2.39
C ALA A 330 13.88 -5.40 -2.42
N GLY A 331 13.36 -5.13 -3.61
CA GLY A 331 11.96 -4.84 -3.85
C GLY A 331 11.34 -5.92 -4.73
N ALA A 332 10.12 -6.35 -4.42
CA ALA A 332 9.35 -7.27 -5.27
C ALA A 332 7.89 -6.82 -5.34
N SER A 333 7.33 -6.83 -6.54
CA SER A 333 5.94 -6.45 -6.80
C SER A 333 5.42 -7.16 -8.05
N ALA A 334 4.12 -7.42 -8.08
CA ALA A 334 3.40 -7.97 -9.22
C ALA A 334 2.46 -6.91 -9.78
N ASN A 335 2.63 -6.56 -11.04
CA ASN A 335 1.76 -5.65 -11.77
C ASN A 335 0.72 -6.46 -12.55
N ILE A 336 -0.53 -6.35 -12.14
CA ILE A 336 -1.63 -7.04 -12.79
C ILE A 336 -2.04 -6.25 -14.04
N SER A 337 -2.08 -6.94 -15.20
CA SER A 337 -2.52 -6.34 -16.46
C SER A 337 -3.83 -5.57 -16.32
N LYS A 338 -3.82 -4.31 -16.79
CA LYS A 338 -5.00 -3.41 -16.76
C LYS A 338 -6.21 -3.95 -17.53
N THR A 339 -5.98 -4.85 -18.48
CA THR A 339 -7.05 -5.47 -19.27
C THR A 339 -7.63 -6.71 -18.59
N HIS A 340 -6.83 -7.38 -17.75
CA HIS A 340 -7.12 -8.66 -17.10
C HIS A 340 -7.14 -8.52 -15.57
N ASN A 341 -8.01 -7.66 -15.07
CA ASN A 341 -8.11 -7.29 -13.65
C ASN A 341 -9.42 -7.75 -12.99
N ARG A 342 -10.25 -8.53 -13.69
CA ARG A 342 -11.50 -9.07 -13.16
C ARG A 342 -11.26 -10.49 -12.65
N LEU A 343 -11.90 -10.84 -11.53
CA LEU A 343 -11.86 -12.20 -11.03
C LEU A 343 -13.01 -12.99 -11.67
N ILE A 344 -12.68 -13.78 -12.68
CA ILE A 344 -13.64 -14.62 -13.39
C ILE A 344 -13.16 -16.07 -13.32
N ILE A 345 -14.03 -16.95 -12.83
CA ILE A 345 -13.77 -18.39 -12.72
C ILE A 345 -14.69 -19.16 -13.67
N GLY A 346 -14.17 -20.19 -14.32
CA GLY A 346 -14.99 -21.17 -15.02
C GLY A 346 -15.39 -22.31 -14.09
N VAL A 347 -16.65 -22.69 -14.13
CA VAL A 347 -17.23 -23.79 -13.36
C VAL A 347 -17.84 -24.83 -14.31
N GLY A 348 -17.83 -26.10 -13.89
CA GLY A 348 -18.35 -27.21 -14.69
C GLY A 348 -17.41 -27.72 -15.78
N CYS A 349 -16.12 -27.38 -15.71
CA CYS A 349 -15.10 -27.73 -16.70
C CYS A 349 -13.69 -27.80 -16.06
N ASP A 350 -12.71 -28.34 -16.77
CA ASP A 350 -11.30 -28.28 -16.35
C ASP A 350 -10.64 -26.98 -16.83
N MET A 351 -10.33 -26.08 -15.91
CA MET A 351 -9.68 -24.80 -16.21
C MET A 351 -8.20 -24.92 -16.61
N LYS A 352 -7.58 -26.08 -16.42
CA LYS A 352 -6.21 -26.36 -16.85
C LYS A 352 -6.13 -26.77 -18.32
N ASP A 353 -7.23 -27.25 -18.89
CA ASP A 353 -7.32 -27.63 -20.29
C ASP A 353 -8.12 -26.58 -21.08
N SER A 354 -7.41 -25.77 -21.87
CA SER A 354 -8.03 -24.74 -22.71
C SER A 354 -9.11 -25.27 -23.68
N SER A 355 -9.07 -26.55 -24.03
CA SER A 355 -10.09 -27.18 -24.88
C SER A 355 -11.42 -27.40 -24.15
N SER A 356 -11.40 -27.41 -22.81
CA SER A 356 -12.59 -27.55 -21.97
C SER A 356 -13.36 -26.23 -21.78
N TYR A 357 -12.82 -25.09 -22.25
CA TYR A 357 -13.39 -23.76 -21.98
C TYR A 357 -14.79 -23.56 -22.56
N ASP A 358 -15.11 -24.22 -23.68
CA ASP A 358 -16.42 -24.13 -24.34
C ASP A 358 -17.55 -24.77 -23.52
N GLN A 359 -17.20 -25.65 -22.59
CA GLN A 359 -18.14 -26.33 -21.70
C GLN A 359 -18.36 -25.57 -20.39
N CYS A 360 -17.55 -24.55 -20.11
CA CYS A 360 -17.59 -23.80 -18.87
C CYS A 360 -18.79 -22.84 -18.80
N ASN A 361 -19.35 -22.74 -17.60
CA ASN A 361 -20.08 -21.55 -17.20
C ASN A 361 -19.12 -20.60 -16.49
N PHE A 362 -19.17 -19.31 -16.81
CA PHE A 362 -18.26 -18.33 -16.22
C PHE A 362 -18.98 -17.50 -15.18
N ILE A 363 -18.34 -17.36 -14.01
CA ILE A 363 -18.84 -16.57 -12.89
C ILE A 363 -17.82 -15.46 -12.62
N GLU A 364 -18.28 -14.22 -12.64
CA GLU A 364 -17.53 -13.08 -12.15
C GLU A 364 -17.81 -12.87 -10.67
N ALA A 365 -16.74 -12.73 -9.88
CA ALA A 365 -16.82 -12.29 -8.50
C ALA A 365 -16.51 -10.78 -8.43
N LYS A 366 -17.52 -9.98 -8.12
CA LYS A 366 -17.36 -8.56 -7.76
C LYS A 366 -17.29 -8.44 -6.25
N ILE A 367 -16.16 -7.94 -5.77
CA ILE A 367 -15.79 -7.99 -4.36
C ILE A 367 -15.94 -6.59 -3.75
N ASN A 368 -16.70 -6.50 -2.66
CA ASN A 368 -16.80 -5.34 -1.80
C ASN A 368 -16.37 -5.71 -0.37
N ALA A 369 -16.16 -4.71 0.50
CA ALA A 369 -15.68 -4.92 1.86
C ALA A 369 -16.55 -5.93 2.66
N ASP A 370 -17.87 -5.86 2.51
CA ASP A 370 -18.83 -6.64 3.30
C ASP A 370 -19.58 -7.73 2.51
N ASN A 371 -19.39 -7.80 1.19
CA ASN A 371 -20.07 -8.78 0.35
C ASN A 371 -19.29 -9.14 -0.91
N ILE A 372 -19.65 -10.29 -1.49
CA ILE A 372 -19.23 -10.69 -2.82
C ILE A 372 -20.47 -10.93 -3.66
N THR A 373 -20.53 -10.28 -4.82
CA THR A 373 -21.55 -10.55 -5.83
C THR A 373 -20.98 -11.53 -6.85
N LEU A 374 -21.61 -12.68 -6.98
CA LEU A 374 -21.29 -13.70 -7.98
C LEU A 374 -22.29 -13.60 -9.13
N SER A 375 -21.84 -13.20 -10.32
CA SER A 375 -22.70 -13.05 -11.49
C SER A 375 -22.27 -14.01 -12.59
N PHE A 376 -23.23 -14.76 -13.16
CA PHE A 376 -22.95 -15.50 -14.39
C PHE A 376 -22.69 -14.52 -15.53
N ILE A 377 -21.69 -14.83 -16.36
CA ILE A 377 -21.41 -14.07 -17.57
C ILE A 377 -21.95 -14.84 -18.77
N GLY A 378 -22.77 -14.16 -19.57
CA GLY A 378 -23.47 -14.78 -20.69
C GLY A 378 -24.61 -15.69 -20.24
N THR A 379 -25.25 -16.37 -21.18
CA THR A 379 -26.29 -17.36 -20.87
C THR A 379 -25.63 -18.65 -20.41
N PRO A 380 -25.91 -19.15 -19.20
CA PRO A 380 -25.35 -20.42 -18.73
C PRO A 380 -25.75 -21.57 -19.66
N ASN A 381 -24.82 -22.49 -19.92
CA ASN A 381 -25.06 -23.70 -20.69
C ASN A 381 -26.04 -24.59 -19.94
N GLN A 382 -27.22 -24.83 -20.53
CA GLN A 382 -28.30 -25.60 -19.92
C GLN A 382 -28.27 -27.09 -20.30
N GLN A 383 -27.62 -27.44 -21.41
CA GLN A 383 -27.33 -28.81 -21.87
C GLN A 383 -26.30 -28.76 -23.04
N PRO A 384 -25.39 -29.74 -23.19
CA PRO A 384 -24.46 -29.77 -24.32
C PRO A 384 -25.21 -29.96 -25.66
N PRO A 385 -24.84 -29.26 -26.76
CA PRO A 385 -23.64 -28.45 -26.97
C PRO A 385 -24.01 -26.96 -27.17
N GLN A 386 -24.51 -26.27 -26.14
CA GLN A 386 -24.53 -24.80 -26.19
C GLN A 386 -23.19 -24.28 -25.66
N GLN A 387 -22.59 -23.33 -26.38
CA GLN A 387 -21.30 -22.71 -26.05
C GLN A 387 -21.56 -21.36 -25.41
N ASN A 388 -21.10 -21.15 -24.17
CA ASN A 388 -21.13 -19.84 -23.54
C ASN A 388 -19.96 -18.97 -24.06
N GLN A 389 -20.05 -18.62 -25.34
CA GLN A 389 -19.00 -17.89 -26.05
C GLN A 389 -18.75 -16.52 -25.42
N VAL A 390 -19.81 -15.82 -24.97
CA VAL A 390 -19.70 -14.53 -24.27
C VAL A 390 -18.91 -14.67 -22.97
N GLY A 391 -19.21 -15.69 -22.16
CA GLY A 391 -18.48 -15.98 -20.93
C GLY A 391 -17.02 -16.32 -21.21
N LYS A 392 -16.76 -17.17 -22.20
CA LYS A 392 -15.40 -17.55 -22.63
C LYS A 392 -14.60 -16.33 -23.08
N ASP A 393 -15.15 -15.50 -23.96
CA ASP A 393 -14.48 -14.31 -24.46
C ASP A 393 -14.23 -13.30 -23.34
N THR A 394 -15.18 -13.14 -22.42
CA THR A 394 -15.00 -12.27 -21.27
C THR A 394 -13.90 -12.79 -20.34
N PHE A 395 -13.87 -14.09 -20.05
CA PHE A 395 -12.81 -14.71 -19.28
C PHE A 395 -11.45 -14.52 -19.94
N LEU A 396 -11.34 -14.86 -21.23
CA LEU A 396 -10.08 -14.80 -21.97
C LEU A 396 -9.54 -13.38 -22.12
N ASN A 397 -10.40 -12.36 -22.17
CA ASN A 397 -9.99 -10.97 -22.36
C ASN A 397 -9.89 -10.14 -21.06
N HIS A 398 -10.49 -10.61 -19.97
CA HIS A 398 -10.61 -9.82 -18.75
C HIS A 398 -10.28 -10.52 -17.43
N SER A 399 -10.19 -11.85 -17.40
CA SER A 399 -9.88 -12.57 -16.16
C SER A 399 -8.41 -12.44 -15.78
N VAL A 400 -8.13 -12.17 -14.51
CA VAL A 400 -6.79 -12.33 -13.92
C VAL A 400 -6.27 -13.79 -13.99
N LEU A 401 -7.17 -14.74 -14.21
CA LEU A 401 -6.82 -16.17 -14.36
C LEU A 401 -6.68 -16.58 -15.83
N SER A 402 -6.86 -15.67 -16.77
CA SER A 402 -6.79 -15.97 -18.20
C SER A 402 -5.38 -16.41 -18.61
N PRO A 403 -5.25 -17.43 -19.49
CA PRO A 403 -3.96 -17.74 -20.10
C PRO A 403 -3.45 -16.62 -21.02
N ASN A 404 -4.32 -15.72 -21.50
CA ASN A 404 -3.94 -14.56 -22.30
C ASN A 404 -3.51 -13.36 -21.45
N ALA A 405 -3.66 -13.45 -20.12
CA ALA A 405 -3.24 -12.40 -19.24
C ALA A 405 -1.72 -12.23 -19.31
N LYS A 406 -1.28 -10.98 -19.19
CA LYS A 406 0.13 -10.58 -19.24
C LYS A 406 0.48 -9.87 -17.94
N HIS A 407 0.40 -10.60 -16.83
CA HIS A 407 0.83 -10.04 -15.55
C HIS A 407 2.34 -9.97 -15.53
N GLU A 408 2.88 -9.03 -14.79
CA GLU A 408 4.32 -8.79 -14.76
C GLU A 408 4.80 -8.95 -13.33
N LEU A 409 5.69 -9.92 -13.09
CA LEU A 409 6.39 -10.03 -11.82
C LEU A 409 7.71 -9.28 -11.92
N ASN A 410 7.86 -8.25 -11.09
CA ASN A 410 9.04 -7.42 -10.99
C ASN A 410 9.73 -7.66 -9.65
N ALA A 411 11.03 -7.92 -9.67
CA ALA A 411 11.85 -7.88 -8.47
C ALA A 411 13.20 -7.24 -8.78
N THR A 412 13.63 -6.32 -7.93
CA THR A 412 14.90 -5.62 -8.07
C THR A 412 15.71 -5.80 -6.81
N ALA A 413 16.96 -6.23 -6.95
CA ALA A 413 17.93 -6.30 -5.86
C ALA A 413 19.10 -5.37 -6.17
N LEU A 414 19.46 -4.56 -5.18
CA LEU A 414 20.53 -3.58 -5.27
C LEU A 414 21.37 -3.61 -3.99
N ALA A 415 22.66 -3.88 -4.11
CA ALA A 415 23.62 -3.71 -3.02
C ALA A 415 24.60 -2.58 -3.33
N LEU A 416 24.83 -1.69 -2.37
CA LEU A 416 25.71 -0.53 -2.48
C LEU A 416 26.78 -0.55 -1.40
N ILE A 417 28.02 -0.29 -1.79
CA ILE A 417 29.10 0.09 -0.90
C ILE A 417 29.43 1.55 -1.20
N GLU A 418 29.09 2.46 -0.29
CA GLU A 418 29.39 3.88 -0.40
C GLU A 418 30.52 4.28 0.55
N ILE A 419 31.49 5.03 0.04
CA ILE A 419 32.58 5.60 0.82
C ILE A 419 32.53 7.12 0.68
N PRO A 420 31.76 7.83 1.53
CA PRO A 420 31.77 9.29 1.58
C PRO A 420 33.01 9.82 2.28
N VAL A 421 33.60 10.86 1.70
CA VAL A 421 34.55 11.76 2.36
C VAL A 421 33.91 13.15 2.40
N GLY A 422 33.67 13.64 3.61
CA GLY A 422 32.99 14.88 3.87
C GLY A 422 33.88 15.94 4.50
N TYR A 423 33.62 17.20 4.16
CA TYR A 423 34.18 18.37 4.81
C TYR A 423 33.08 19.37 5.14
N GLY A 424 33.11 19.93 6.34
CA GLY A 424 32.19 20.99 6.74
C GLY A 424 32.87 22.11 7.52
N HIS A 425 32.40 23.33 7.30
CA HIS A 425 32.94 24.54 7.89
C HIS A 425 31.82 25.49 8.33
N THR A 426 32.06 26.24 9.40
CA THR A 426 31.10 27.22 9.95
C THR A 426 31.60 28.63 9.74
N PHE A 427 30.77 29.43 9.09
CA PHE A 427 30.96 30.87 8.90
C PHE A 427 30.17 31.61 9.98
N PHE A 428 30.88 32.36 10.81
CA PHE A 428 30.29 33.21 11.85
C PHE A 428 29.89 34.54 11.23
N THR A 429 28.59 34.88 11.28
CA THR A 429 28.07 36.13 10.70
C THR A 429 27.25 36.92 11.72
N ASN A 430 26.97 38.18 11.41
CA ASN A 430 26.17 39.04 12.28
C ASN A 430 24.69 38.61 12.40
N VAL A 431 24.20 37.76 11.48
CA VAL A 431 22.82 37.25 11.50
C VAL A 431 22.72 35.88 12.17
N GLY A 432 23.84 35.20 12.38
CA GLY A 432 23.92 33.86 12.96
C GLY A 432 25.06 33.04 12.39
N ASP A 433 25.13 31.78 12.81
CA ASP A 433 26.14 30.84 12.34
C ASP A 433 25.60 30.11 11.11
N ILE A 434 26.36 30.13 10.02
CA ILE A 434 26.04 29.42 8.78
C ILE A 434 27.10 28.34 8.58
N SER A 435 26.73 27.07 8.74
CA SER A 435 27.59 25.95 8.39
C SER A 435 27.27 25.47 6.98
N ALA A 436 28.31 25.20 6.19
CA ALA A 436 28.19 24.58 4.89
C ALA A 436 29.09 23.34 4.85
N GLY A 437 28.67 22.32 4.11
CA GLY A 437 29.50 21.13 3.94
C GLY A 437 29.24 20.43 2.61
N LEU A 438 30.21 19.63 2.20
CA LEU A 438 30.15 18.81 1.00
C LEU A 438 30.57 17.38 1.31
N ASN A 439 30.04 16.42 0.55
CA ASN A 439 30.56 15.05 0.49
C ASN A 439 30.93 14.69 -0.94
N PHE A 440 32.07 14.04 -1.10
CA PHE A 440 32.39 13.24 -2.28
C PHE A 440 32.28 11.76 -1.93
N LYS A 441 31.53 11.00 -2.73
CA LYS A 441 31.22 9.59 -2.45
C LYS A 441 31.73 8.73 -3.58
N PHE A 442 32.51 7.71 -3.25
CA PHE A 442 32.71 6.57 -4.16
C PHE A 442 31.60 5.55 -3.91
N ILE A 443 30.99 5.03 -4.98
CA ILE A 443 29.87 4.09 -4.90
C ILE A 443 30.22 2.87 -5.74
N ARG A 444 30.29 1.69 -5.11
CA ARG A 444 30.31 0.41 -5.81
C ARG A 444 28.95 -0.26 -5.63
N ALA A 445 28.26 -0.50 -6.74
CA ALA A 445 26.93 -1.08 -6.76
C ALA A 445 26.94 -2.48 -7.40
N PHE A 446 26.01 -3.31 -6.95
CA PHE A 446 25.68 -4.61 -7.52
C PHE A 446 24.17 -4.65 -7.74
N GLY A 447 23.73 -4.68 -8.99
CA GLY A 447 22.33 -4.56 -9.37
C GLY A 447 21.84 -5.75 -10.17
N TYR A 448 20.61 -6.18 -9.88
CA TYR A 448 19.89 -7.21 -10.61
C TYR A 448 18.40 -6.88 -10.67
N THR A 449 17.79 -7.04 -11.84
CA THR A 449 16.36 -6.87 -12.08
C THR A 449 15.79 -8.12 -12.73
N PHE A 450 14.90 -8.77 -11.98
CA PHE A 450 13.99 -9.78 -12.47
C PHE A 450 12.72 -9.11 -12.97
N LYS A 451 12.30 -9.49 -14.18
CA LYS A 451 11.09 -8.97 -14.81
C LYS A 451 10.56 -10.04 -15.74
N GLU A 452 9.49 -10.71 -15.38
CA GLU A 452 8.92 -11.79 -16.19
C GLU A 452 7.42 -11.62 -16.36
N GLU A 453 6.95 -11.90 -17.58
CA GLU A 453 5.53 -12.01 -17.86
C GLU A 453 5.04 -13.37 -17.37
N ILE A 454 4.07 -13.35 -16.43
CA ILE A 454 3.45 -14.52 -15.83
C ILE A 454 1.96 -14.56 -16.16
N ASN A 455 1.45 -15.77 -16.26
CA ASN A 455 0.02 -16.06 -16.33
C ASN A 455 -0.26 -17.42 -15.70
N TYR A 456 -1.53 -17.79 -15.61
CA TYR A 456 -1.92 -19.05 -15.00
C TYR A 456 -1.31 -20.29 -15.68
N ALA A 457 -1.12 -20.25 -16.99
CA ALA A 457 -0.57 -21.37 -17.76
C ALA A 457 0.97 -21.46 -17.67
N LYS A 458 1.66 -20.35 -17.40
CA LYS A 458 3.13 -20.24 -17.32
C LYS A 458 3.57 -19.99 -15.87
N SER A 459 3.42 -21.02 -15.04
CA SER A 459 3.71 -20.95 -13.58
C SER A 459 5.18 -21.23 -13.22
N GLN A 460 6.00 -21.70 -14.15
CA GLN A 460 7.42 -21.96 -13.90
C GLN A 460 8.23 -20.66 -13.98
N ILE A 461 8.69 -20.20 -12.83
CA ILE A 461 9.61 -19.07 -12.70
C ILE A 461 11.04 -19.60 -12.71
N THR A 462 11.88 -19.10 -13.63
CA THR A 462 13.31 -19.41 -13.63
C THR A 462 14.02 -18.48 -12.65
N MET A 463 14.68 -19.06 -11.65
CA MET A 463 15.42 -18.29 -10.65
C MET A 463 16.69 -17.67 -11.26
N PRO A 464 17.10 -16.48 -10.79
CA PRO A 464 18.34 -15.82 -11.23
C PRO A 464 19.58 -16.68 -11.04
N LYS A 465 20.56 -16.50 -11.92
CA LYS A 465 21.94 -16.96 -11.69
C LYS A 465 22.76 -15.81 -11.10
N ILE A 466 23.80 -16.17 -10.34
CA ILE A 466 24.72 -15.18 -9.75
C ILE A 466 25.43 -14.37 -10.83
N ASP A 467 25.72 -14.98 -11.98
CA ASP A 467 26.39 -14.34 -13.12
C ASP A 467 25.56 -13.23 -13.78
N ASP A 468 24.25 -13.18 -13.50
CA ASP A 468 23.37 -12.12 -14.01
C ASP A 468 23.50 -10.81 -13.19
N ILE A 469 24.24 -10.81 -12.07
CA ILE A 469 24.43 -9.62 -11.23
C ILE A 469 25.47 -8.69 -11.87
N ILE A 470 25.07 -7.45 -12.14
CA ILE A 470 25.95 -6.45 -12.75
C ILE A 470 26.61 -5.58 -11.68
N SER A 471 27.95 -5.48 -11.72
CA SER A 471 28.70 -4.55 -10.86
C SER A 471 28.96 -3.23 -11.57
N THR A 472 28.66 -2.10 -10.90
CA THR A 472 28.91 -0.73 -11.40
C THR A 472 29.74 0.05 -10.39
N GLN A 473 30.63 0.91 -10.88
CA GLN A 473 31.33 1.90 -10.06
C GLN A 473 30.92 3.30 -10.52
N THR A 474 30.61 4.18 -9.56
CA THR A 474 30.20 5.55 -9.84
C THR A 474 30.58 6.46 -8.67
N PHE A 475 30.35 7.75 -8.82
CA PHE A 475 30.64 8.75 -7.80
C PHE A 475 29.40 9.59 -7.51
N GLY A 476 29.24 10.04 -6.27
CA GLY A 476 28.16 10.92 -5.84
C GLY A 476 28.70 12.20 -5.19
N VAL A 477 27.95 13.29 -5.29
CA VAL A 477 28.25 14.56 -4.61
C VAL A 477 27.04 15.02 -3.82
N ASP A 478 27.25 15.32 -2.54
CA ASP A 478 26.21 15.89 -1.66
C ASP A 478 26.62 17.27 -1.16
N LEU A 479 25.63 18.12 -0.91
CA LEU A 479 25.80 19.47 -0.38
C LEU A 479 24.83 19.67 0.79
N GLY A 480 25.32 20.35 1.83
CA GLY A 480 24.56 20.62 3.04
C GLY A 480 24.73 22.04 3.52
N ILE A 481 23.67 22.59 4.11
CA ILE A 481 23.66 23.87 4.81
C ILE A 481 22.98 23.68 6.17
N LEU A 482 23.49 24.38 7.19
CA LEU A 482 22.87 24.52 8.50
C LEU A 482 22.93 25.98 8.93
N TYR A 483 21.81 26.51 9.41
CA TYR A 483 21.72 27.87 9.92
C TYR A 483 21.27 27.87 11.39
N THR A 484 22.01 28.59 12.22
CA THR A 484 21.68 28.86 13.62
C THR A 484 21.53 30.36 13.81
N PRO A 485 20.31 30.90 13.95
CA PRO A 485 20.09 32.33 14.09
C PRO A 485 20.69 32.90 15.37
N ILE A 486 21.21 34.13 15.33
CA ILE A 486 21.83 34.76 16.50
C ILE A 486 20.85 34.97 17.67
N PHE A 487 19.57 35.21 17.35
CA PHE A 487 18.50 35.41 18.33
C PHE A 487 18.00 34.09 18.95
N ALA A 488 18.37 32.94 18.37
CA ALA A 488 17.93 31.61 18.81
C ALA A 488 19.05 30.58 18.68
N LYS A 489 20.10 30.70 19.50
CA LYS A 489 21.33 29.86 19.43
C LYS A 489 21.10 28.35 19.63
N ARG A 490 19.92 27.95 20.12
CA ARG A 490 19.50 26.56 20.33
C ARG A 490 18.57 26.03 19.23
N PHE A 491 18.23 26.87 18.26
CA PHE A 491 17.42 26.53 17.10
C PHE A 491 18.32 26.35 15.88
N ASN A 492 18.12 25.27 15.14
CA ASN A 492 18.86 24.97 13.93
C ASN A 492 17.89 24.68 12.78
N LEU A 493 18.19 25.22 11.61
CA LEU A 493 17.51 24.93 10.36
C LEU A 493 18.53 24.31 9.40
N GLY A 494 18.25 23.10 8.90
CA GLY A 494 19.13 22.37 7.99
C GLY A 494 18.47 22.15 6.64
N LEU A 495 19.28 22.15 5.59
CA LEU A 495 18.91 21.76 4.23
C LEU A 495 20.00 20.88 3.67
N VAL A 496 19.63 19.79 3.01
CA VAL A 496 20.57 18.91 2.33
C VAL A 496 20.08 18.57 0.93
N ILE A 497 21.03 18.51 0.00
CA ILE A 497 20.84 17.98 -1.33
C ILE A 497 21.83 16.84 -1.53
N LYS A 498 21.33 15.64 -1.78
CA LYS A 498 22.18 14.48 -2.08
C LYS A 498 22.18 14.15 -3.56
N ASN A 499 23.26 13.49 -4.00
CA ASN A 499 23.41 12.99 -5.36
C ASN A 499 23.21 14.08 -6.42
N LEU A 500 23.82 15.25 -6.24
CA LEU A 500 23.74 16.40 -7.16
C LEU A 500 24.02 16.02 -8.62
N ASN A 501 24.87 15.02 -8.83
CA ASN A 501 25.29 14.51 -10.13
C ASN A 501 24.52 13.27 -10.61
N THR A 502 23.46 12.84 -9.93
CA THR A 502 22.59 11.70 -10.30
C THR A 502 23.37 10.45 -10.73
N PRO A 503 24.08 9.77 -9.82
CA PRO A 503 24.88 8.60 -10.17
C PRO A 503 24.03 7.47 -10.79
N VAL A 504 24.52 6.83 -11.86
CA VAL A 504 23.79 5.75 -12.55
C VAL A 504 24.36 4.38 -12.18
N ILE A 505 23.48 3.42 -11.91
CA ILE A 505 23.78 2.03 -11.60
C ILE A 505 23.19 1.13 -12.68
N LYS A 506 23.98 0.20 -13.22
CA LYS A 506 23.49 -0.76 -14.22
C LYS A 506 22.97 -2.03 -13.56
N THR A 507 21.92 -2.62 -14.15
CA THR A 507 21.42 -3.98 -13.87
C THR A 507 21.50 -4.81 -15.16
N ASN A 508 21.10 -6.07 -15.10
CA ASN A 508 21.03 -6.96 -16.28
C ASN A 508 19.93 -6.56 -17.29
N LYS A 509 18.90 -5.80 -16.89
CA LYS A 509 17.78 -5.43 -17.79
C LYS A 509 17.67 -3.92 -18.02
N ASN A 510 18.05 -3.09 -17.05
CA ASN A 510 17.89 -1.63 -17.11
C ASN A 510 19.00 -0.90 -16.34
N SER A 511 18.86 0.42 -16.18
CA SER A 511 19.71 1.22 -15.29
C SER A 511 18.83 1.91 -14.26
N ILE A 512 19.36 2.03 -13.05
CA ILE A 512 18.73 2.70 -11.91
C ILE A 512 19.52 3.98 -11.65
N GLU A 513 18.84 5.12 -11.67
CA GLU A 513 19.45 6.41 -11.35
C GLU A 513 19.31 6.70 -9.86
N LEU A 514 20.41 7.00 -9.19
CA LEU A 514 20.40 7.58 -7.84
C LEU A 514 20.07 9.07 -7.97
N ASN A 515 18.80 9.33 -8.18
CA ASN A 515 18.25 10.67 -8.34
C ASN A 515 18.52 11.57 -7.11
N ARG A 516 18.30 12.87 -7.29
CA ARG A 516 18.60 13.91 -6.29
C ARG A 516 17.61 13.89 -5.13
N GLN A 517 18.10 13.82 -3.90
CA GLN A 517 17.25 13.92 -2.71
C GLN A 517 17.35 15.33 -2.13
N LEU A 518 16.20 15.94 -1.81
CA LEU A 518 16.13 17.26 -1.18
C LEU A 518 15.35 17.16 0.13
N ARG A 519 16.01 17.43 1.26
CA ARG A 519 15.40 17.33 2.59
C ARG A 519 15.73 18.56 3.43
N THR A 520 14.72 19.03 4.16
CA THR A 520 14.88 20.09 5.16
C THR A 520 14.66 19.52 6.56
N GLY A 521 15.26 20.13 7.56
CA GLY A 521 15.10 19.73 8.94
C GLY A 521 15.18 20.92 9.90
N ILE A 522 14.55 20.78 11.05
CA ILE A 522 14.68 21.69 12.18
C ILE A 522 15.05 20.92 13.43
N SER A 523 15.81 21.56 14.32
CA SER A 523 16.03 21.04 15.66
C SER A 523 15.99 22.16 16.70
N TYR A 524 15.51 21.85 17.90
CA TYR A 524 15.51 22.77 19.03
C TYR A 524 16.00 22.09 20.30
N GLU A 525 17.06 22.62 20.90
CA GLU A 525 17.61 22.15 22.16
C GLU A 525 16.94 22.89 23.33
N LEU A 526 15.89 22.31 23.91
CA LEU A 526 15.17 22.93 25.04
C LEU A 526 16.08 23.02 26.27
N SER A 527 16.85 21.97 26.53
CA SER A 527 17.85 21.90 27.59
C SER A 527 19.04 21.05 27.14
N LYS A 528 20.08 20.92 28.00
CA LYS A 528 21.21 20.02 27.73
C LYS A 528 20.79 18.54 27.59
N SER A 529 19.63 18.18 28.13
CA SER A 529 19.11 16.82 28.16
C SER A 529 17.90 16.61 27.26
N LEU A 530 17.35 17.65 26.62
CA LEU A 530 16.12 17.55 25.85
C LEU A 530 16.26 18.26 24.51
N THR A 531 16.13 17.51 23.42
CA THR A 531 16.15 18.02 22.05
C THR A 531 14.92 17.54 21.30
N ILE A 532 14.32 18.42 20.48
CA ILE A 532 13.27 18.07 19.53
C ILE A 532 13.83 18.21 18.12
N ALA A 533 13.48 17.30 17.23
CA ALA A 533 13.87 17.36 15.82
C ALA A 533 12.69 17.00 14.91
N LEU A 534 12.66 17.58 13.72
CA LEU A 534 11.69 17.29 12.67
C LEU A 534 12.35 17.46 11.30
N ASP A 535 12.16 16.50 10.42
CA ASP A 535 12.63 16.52 9.04
C ASP A 535 11.46 16.28 8.07
N TYR A 536 11.58 16.86 6.87
CA TYR A 536 10.61 16.72 5.79
C TYR A 536 11.33 16.58 4.44
N ASP A 537 10.97 15.55 3.68
CA ASP A 537 11.38 15.39 2.28
C ASP A 537 10.67 16.43 1.41
N LEU A 538 11.42 17.39 0.88
CA LEU A 538 10.87 18.44 0.02
C LEU A 538 10.51 17.93 -1.38
N LEU A 539 11.15 16.83 -1.81
CA LEU A 539 10.85 16.14 -3.07
C LEU A 539 10.53 14.67 -2.78
N PRO A 540 9.56 14.06 -3.49
CA PRO A 540 9.35 12.63 -3.40
C PRO A 540 10.56 11.84 -3.91
N ASN A 541 10.78 10.72 -3.26
CA ASN A 541 11.87 9.79 -3.47
C ASN A 541 11.34 8.55 -4.23
N ASP A 542 11.97 8.14 -5.34
CA ASP A 542 11.75 6.85 -5.99
C ASP A 542 11.93 5.67 -5.03
N THR A 543 11.15 4.61 -5.23
CA THR A 543 11.39 3.33 -4.56
C THR A 543 11.86 2.28 -5.59
N LEU A 544 12.19 1.07 -5.12
CA LEU A 544 12.42 -0.07 -6.04
C LEU A 544 11.11 -0.70 -6.53
N SER A 545 9.97 -0.25 -6.02
CA SER A 545 8.65 -0.77 -6.38
C SER A 545 8.16 -0.15 -7.67
N THR A 546 7.50 -0.95 -8.50
CA THR A 546 6.76 -0.44 -9.67
C THR A 546 5.34 0.01 -9.32
N VAL A 547 4.85 -0.35 -8.13
CA VAL A 547 3.47 -0.15 -7.69
C VAL A 547 3.37 0.94 -6.62
N ASN A 548 4.41 1.08 -5.80
CA ASN A 548 4.63 2.23 -4.90
C ASN A 548 5.85 3.03 -5.37
N PRO A 549 5.84 3.65 -6.56
CA PRO A 549 7.05 4.20 -7.16
C PRO A 549 7.66 5.36 -6.36
N GLN A 550 6.89 5.98 -5.44
CA GLN A 550 7.32 7.18 -4.72
C GLN A 550 7.09 7.06 -3.21
N SER A 551 7.95 7.74 -2.46
CA SER A 551 7.93 7.86 -1.01
C SER A 551 8.28 9.29 -0.60
N GLN A 552 7.54 9.88 0.34
CA GLN A 552 7.86 11.22 0.85
C GLN A 552 7.66 11.26 2.36
N MET A 553 8.75 11.35 3.11
CA MET A 553 8.71 11.25 4.57
C MET A 553 8.53 12.61 5.26
N LEU A 554 7.65 12.62 6.25
CA LEU A 554 7.61 13.60 7.33
C LEU A 554 7.86 12.87 8.64
N GLY A 555 8.85 13.29 9.42
CA GLY A 555 9.14 12.62 10.68
C GLY A 555 9.83 13.49 11.70
N GLY A 556 9.66 13.15 12.97
CA GLY A 556 10.23 13.91 14.07
C GLY A 556 10.10 13.20 15.40
N GLY A 557 10.77 13.75 16.41
CA GLY A 557 10.79 13.14 17.73
C GLY A 557 11.57 13.93 18.75
N ILE A 558 11.70 13.31 19.91
CA ILE A 558 12.27 13.85 21.13
C ILE A 558 13.44 12.96 21.55
N LEU A 559 14.57 13.60 21.86
CA LEU A 559 15.75 12.97 22.43
C LEU A 559 15.90 13.42 23.89
N ILE A 560 15.96 12.45 24.79
CA ILE A 560 16.18 12.65 26.22
C ILE A 560 17.53 12.04 26.58
N ASN A 561 18.54 12.89 26.75
CA ASN A 561 19.91 12.47 27.06
C ASN A 561 20.15 12.51 28.57
N LEU A 562 20.35 11.35 29.20
CA LEU A 562 20.73 11.24 30.61
C LEU A 562 22.17 10.71 30.71
N LYS A 563 22.78 10.81 31.89
CA LYS A 563 24.22 10.52 32.05
C LYS A 563 24.64 9.10 31.63
N TYR A 564 23.78 8.10 31.81
CA TYR A 564 24.09 6.69 31.55
C TYR A 564 23.13 6.01 30.58
N ILE A 565 21.94 6.60 30.36
CA ILE A 565 20.87 6.04 29.55
C ILE A 565 20.23 7.18 28.76
N ASP A 566 20.11 7.03 27.44
CA ASP A 566 19.37 7.98 26.62
C ASP A 566 18.09 7.33 26.12
N PHE A 567 16.98 8.06 26.18
CA PHE A 567 15.70 7.62 25.64
C PHE A 567 15.30 8.50 24.45
N ARG A 568 14.77 7.86 23.41
CA ARG A 568 14.31 8.53 22.20
C ARG A 568 12.97 7.98 21.80
N VAL A 569 12.08 8.87 21.41
CA VAL A 569 10.76 8.54 20.89
C VAL A 569 10.43 9.48 19.74
N GLY A 570 9.71 8.98 18.76
CA GLY A 570 9.28 9.79 17.61
C GLY A 570 8.20 9.10 16.81
N ALA A 571 7.82 9.77 15.73
CA ALA A 571 6.90 9.26 14.76
C ALA A 571 7.26 9.80 13.38
N MET A 572 6.92 9.03 12.35
CA MET A 572 7.03 9.45 10.97
C MET A 572 5.87 8.92 10.13
N LYS A 573 5.64 9.52 8.98
CA LYS A 573 4.61 9.10 8.04
C LYS A 573 5.13 9.30 6.62
N ASP A 574 4.91 8.29 5.79
CA ASP A 574 5.03 8.43 4.34
C ASP A 574 3.75 9.08 3.80
N LEU A 575 3.90 10.19 3.07
CA LEU A 575 2.78 10.91 2.48
C LEU A 575 2.30 10.27 1.17
N GLU A 576 3.14 9.48 0.50
CA GLU A 576 2.82 8.78 -0.75
C GLU A 576 2.37 7.34 -0.48
N ILE A 577 3.00 6.66 0.48
CA ILE A 577 2.67 5.27 0.86
C ILE A 577 1.77 5.23 2.10
N ALA A 578 0.45 5.35 1.89
CA ALA A 578 -0.53 5.38 2.97
C ALA A 578 -0.61 4.10 3.82
N ASP A 579 -0.24 2.94 3.26
CA ASP A 579 -0.45 1.62 3.87
C ASP A 579 0.39 1.37 5.13
N ASN A 580 1.51 2.10 5.28
CA ASN A 580 2.36 2.04 6.47
C ASN A 580 1.68 2.67 7.71
N GLY A 581 0.66 3.50 7.50
CA GLY A 581 0.09 4.35 8.53
C GLY A 581 1.12 5.30 9.15
N VAL A 582 0.90 5.69 10.40
CA VAL A 582 1.93 6.39 11.19
C VAL A 582 2.92 5.34 11.70
N ILE A 583 4.21 5.57 11.50
CA ILE A 583 5.28 4.73 11.99
C ILE A 583 5.77 5.31 13.32
N LEU A 584 5.60 4.55 14.40
CA LEU A 584 6.15 4.90 15.70
C LEU A 584 7.60 4.47 15.77
N THR A 585 8.44 5.33 16.34
CA THR A 585 9.87 5.07 16.50
C THR A 585 10.26 5.21 17.97
N GLY A 586 11.14 4.33 18.43
CA GLY A 586 11.67 4.40 19.78
C GLY A 586 13.06 3.79 19.85
N GLY A 587 13.85 4.27 20.79
CA GLY A 587 15.16 3.68 21.03
C GLY A 587 15.76 4.11 22.33
N PHE A 588 16.75 3.34 22.75
CA PHE A 588 17.49 3.61 23.96
C PHE A 588 18.98 3.36 23.74
N ASN A 589 19.79 4.14 24.43
CA ASN A 589 21.25 3.96 24.46
C ASN A 589 21.65 3.60 25.88
N LEU A 590 22.49 2.58 26.04
CA LEU A 590 23.11 2.20 27.29
C LEU A 590 24.62 2.45 27.21
N LEU A 591 25.13 3.32 28.09
CA LEU A 591 26.57 3.60 28.25
C LEU A 591 27.30 4.12 26.99
N GLY A 592 26.58 4.65 26.00
CA GLY A 592 27.11 5.22 24.75
C GLY A 592 27.38 4.20 23.65
N PHE A 593 27.72 2.95 24.01
CA PHE A 593 28.17 1.95 23.04
C PHE A 593 27.07 1.02 22.51
N LEU A 594 26.02 0.74 23.29
CA LEU A 594 24.91 -0.11 22.88
C LEU A 594 23.65 0.73 22.72
N ASP A 595 23.28 0.94 21.47
CA ASP A 595 22.16 1.74 21.03
C ASP A 595 21.23 0.85 20.21
N ILE A 596 19.95 0.79 20.58
CA ILE A 596 18.93 0.01 19.90
C ILE A 596 17.80 0.95 19.50
N ALA A 597 17.38 0.86 18.23
CA ALA A 597 16.23 1.58 17.70
C ALA A 597 15.25 0.60 17.05
N LEU A 598 13.97 0.76 17.35
CA LEU A 598 12.86 0.02 16.80
C LEU A 598 11.89 0.99 16.11
N GLN A 599 11.36 0.59 14.98
CA GLN A 599 10.30 1.29 14.26
C GLN A 599 9.16 0.31 13.97
N TYR A 600 7.92 0.75 14.14
CA TYR A 600 6.73 -0.09 13.97
C TYR A 600 5.58 0.74 13.36
N GLY A 601 5.07 0.29 12.21
CA GLY A 601 3.93 0.92 11.51
C GLY A 601 2.60 0.64 12.20
N LEU A 602 1.73 1.65 12.27
CA LEU A 602 0.35 1.52 12.74
C LEU A 602 -0.65 1.34 11.60
N GLY A 603 -0.17 1.07 10.38
CA GLY A 603 -1.00 0.73 9.23
C GLY A 603 -1.58 -0.68 9.32
N ASN A 604 -1.55 -1.42 8.22
CA ASN A 604 -2.06 -2.80 8.22
C ASN A 604 -1.21 -3.68 9.16
N VAL A 605 -1.87 -4.35 10.11
CA VAL A 605 -1.24 -5.29 11.04
C VAL A 605 -1.93 -6.64 10.87
N VAL A 606 -1.12 -7.65 10.55
CA VAL A 606 -1.58 -9.01 10.27
C VAL A 606 -1.04 -9.96 11.34
N LYS A 607 -1.86 -10.89 11.83
CA LYS A 607 -1.40 -11.92 12.76
C LYS A 607 -0.83 -13.10 11.99
N LEU A 608 0.50 -13.24 12.00
CA LEU A 608 1.19 -14.41 11.46
C LEU A 608 1.61 -15.34 12.59
N TYR A 609 1.14 -16.60 12.56
CA TYR A 609 1.46 -17.60 13.59
C TYR A 609 1.20 -17.13 15.04
N GLY A 610 0.18 -16.28 15.24
CA GLY A 610 -0.16 -15.71 16.55
C GLY A 610 0.58 -14.42 16.92
N PHE A 611 1.55 -13.98 16.13
CA PHE A 611 2.31 -12.75 16.36
C PHE A 611 1.80 -11.60 15.46
N PRO A 612 1.57 -10.39 16.01
CA PRO A 612 1.23 -9.24 15.19
C PRO A 612 2.46 -8.78 14.40
N VAL A 613 2.35 -8.79 13.08
CA VAL A 613 3.35 -8.30 12.15
C VAL A 613 2.76 -7.09 11.45
N SER A 614 3.46 -5.95 11.56
CA SER A 614 3.05 -4.72 10.88
C SER A 614 3.58 -4.69 9.44
N SER A 615 2.85 -3.98 8.59
CA SER A 615 3.25 -3.59 7.25
C SER A 615 4.59 -2.84 7.21
N TYR A 616 5.04 -2.26 8.32
CA TYR A 616 6.36 -1.63 8.44
C TYR A 616 7.03 -2.00 9.77
N MET A 617 8.27 -2.50 9.69
CA MET A 617 9.11 -2.73 10.87
C MET A 617 10.58 -2.44 10.55
N ALA A 618 11.31 -1.81 11.46
CA ALA A 618 12.76 -1.69 11.34
C ALA A 618 13.45 -1.87 12.69
N LEU A 619 14.61 -2.53 12.66
CA LEU A 619 15.48 -2.71 13.82
C LEU A 619 16.87 -2.23 13.48
N LYS A 620 17.45 -1.41 14.36
CA LYS A 620 18.87 -1.01 14.28
C LYS A 620 19.57 -1.20 15.61
N VAL A 621 20.83 -1.60 15.53
CA VAL A 621 21.75 -1.74 16.65
C VAL A 621 23.05 -1.02 16.33
N GLY A 622 23.71 -0.42 17.31
CA GLY A 622 25.08 0.04 17.19
C GLY A 622 25.46 1.02 18.28
N GLY A 623 26.22 2.07 17.98
CA GLY A 623 26.65 3.03 18.99
C GLY A 623 27.42 4.22 18.41
N GLN A 624 27.65 5.22 19.27
CA GLN A 624 28.43 6.41 18.92
C GLN A 624 29.28 6.87 20.10
N PHE A 625 30.51 7.28 19.81
CA PHE A 625 31.41 7.90 20.76
C PHE A 625 31.81 9.27 20.24
N SER A 626 31.93 10.24 21.15
CA SER A 626 32.38 11.59 20.84
C SER A 626 33.38 12.07 21.89
N TRP A 627 34.48 12.69 21.47
CA TRP A 627 35.48 13.27 22.36
C TRP A 627 36.02 14.61 21.86
#